data_AF-A0A6B2LGL2-F1
#
_entry.id   AF-A0A6B2LGL2-F1
#
_cell.length_a   1.000
_cell.length_b   1.000
_cell.length_c   1.000
_cell.angle_alpha   90.00
_cell.angle_beta   90.00
_cell.angle_gamma   90.00
#
_symmetry.space_group_name_H-M   'P 1'
#
loop_
_entity.id
_entity.type
_entity.pdbx_description
1 polymer ?
#
loop_
_entity_poly.entity_id
_entity_poly.type
_entity_poly.pdbx_seq_one_letter_code
_entity_poly.pdbx_strand_id
1 'polypeptide(L)'
;MARTENEKRLMYSMVLTRMVNGIVAPFHGSSAVSIRTVALKLELPESLIEIRHQASHSGNLPPLPVLRRVAQQALDWTKERYWETQRRKLEEVKEKVKDILRQYYNFQKKRTEKDLDKKEKQSIGNRQKQCLIQIKEICAPSHVNLILIPFLVDDNLLIPKKK
;
A
#
# COMPACT_ATOMS: atom_id res chain seq x y z
N MET A 1 -4.82 17.68 31.97
CA MET A 1 -5.42 16.71 32.93
C MET A 1 -5.29 15.31 32.34
N ALA A 2 -4.94 14.30 33.16
CA ALA A 2 -4.85 12.91 32.69
C ALA A 2 -6.26 12.30 32.58
N ARG A 3 -6.54 11.55 31.50
CA ARG A 3 -7.83 10.85 31.33
C ARG A 3 -7.98 9.74 32.36
N THR A 4 -9.18 9.60 32.89
CA THR A 4 -9.62 8.52 33.78
C THR A 4 -9.54 7.16 33.07
N GLU A 5 -9.57 6.08 33.85
CA GLU A 5 -9.56 4.73 33.29
C GLU A 5 -10.81 4.44 32.44
N ASN A 6 -11.98 4.89 32.89
CA ASN A 6 -13.23 4.69 32.16
C ASN A 6 -13.23 5.42 30.81
N GLU A 7 -12.72 6.64 30.74
CA GLU A 7 -12.53 7.36 29.48
C GLU A 7 -11.61 6.60 28.53
N LYS A 8 -10.49 6.04 29.04
CA LYS A 8 -9.58 5.22 28.21
C LYS A 8 -10.28 3.96 27.70
N ARG A 9 -11.03 3.26 28.55
CA ARG A 9 -11.78 2.06 28.17
C ARG A 9 -12.77 2.36 27.05
N LEU A 10 -13.51 3.47 27.17
CA LEU A 10 -14.44 3.94 26.13
C LEU A 10 -13.71 4.23 24.81
N MET A 11 -12.61 4.98 24.86
CA MET A 11 -11.82 5.31 23.67
C MET A 11 -11.31 4.07 22.94
N TYR A 12 -10.67 3.14 23.64
CA TYR A 12 -10.19 1.90 23.03
C TYR A 12 -11.34 1.12 22.40
N SER A 13 -12.45 0.97 23.12
CA SER A 13 -13.60 0.20 22.64
C SER A 13 -14.23 0.83 21.40
N MET A 14 -14.35 2.16 21.35
CA MET A 14 -14.87 2.88 20.18
C MET A 14 -13.96 2.72 18.96
N VAL A 15 -12.64 2.89 19.12
CA VAL A 15 -11.69 2.77 18.02
C VAL A 15 -11.66 1.34 17.47
N LEU A 16 -11.61 0.34 18.34
CA LEU A 16 -11.60 -1.08 17.94
C LEU A 16 -12.91 -1.46 17.25
N THR A 17 -14.05 -1.01 17.78
CA THR A 17 -15.37 -1.21 17.15
C THR A 17 -15.44 -0.56 15.77
N ARG A 18 -14.96 0.69 15.65
CA ARG A 18 -14.93 1.42 14.37
C ARG A 18 -14.05 0.72 13.34
N MET A 19 -12.89 0.20 13.75
CA MET A 19 -11.99 -0.57 12.90
C MET A 19 -12.69 -1.82 12.35
N VAL A 20 -13.26 -2.66 13.23
CA VAL A 20 -13.96 -3.90 12.80
C VAL A 20 -15.09 -3.58 11.85
N ASN A 21 -15.95 -2.60 12.19
CA ASN A 21 -17.07 -2.21 11.32
C ASN A 21 -16.56 -1.66 9.98
N GLY A 22 -15.48 -0.86 9.97
CA GLY A 22 -14.91 -0.30 8.74
C GLY A 22 -14.32 -1.37 7.81
N ILE A 23 -13.69 -2.39 8.37
CA ILE A 23 -13.12 -3.52 7.61
C ILE A 23 -14.23 -4.39 7.03
N VAL A 24 -15.29 -4.64 7.81
CA VAL A 24 -16.38 -5.53 7.42
C VAL A 24 -17.38 -4.87 6.47
N ALA A 25 -17.60 -3.55 6.57
CA ALA A 25 -18.64 -2.83 5.82
C ALA A 25 -18.63 -3.07 4.29
N PRO A 26 -17.48 -3.03 3.59
CA PRO A 26 -17.45 -3.28 2.13
C PRO A 26 -17.92 -4.68 1.73
N PHE A 27 -17.81 -5.67 2.62
CA PHE A 27 -18.13 -7.07 2.37
C PHE A 27 -19.52 -7.48 2.87
N HIS A 28 -20.17 -6.60 3.64
CA HIS A 28 -21.50 -6.83 4.21
C HIS A 28 -22.63 -6.25 3.32
N GLY A 29 -22.29 -5.63 2.19
CA GLY A 29 -23.14 -4.72 1.43
C GLY A 29 -24.36 -5.28 0.68
N SER A 30 -25.01 -6.37 1.12
CA SER A 30 -26.38 -6.83 0.73
C SER A 30 -26.75 -8.20 1.34
N SER A 31 -25.79 -8.92 1.92
CA SER A 31 -26.00 -10.29 2.39
C SER A 31 -26.35 -10.34 3.87
N ALA A 32 -27.27 -11.22 4.28
CA ALA A 32 -27.63 -11.50 5.68
C ALA A 32 -26.52 -12.21 6.48
N VAL A 33 -25.26 -12.05 6.06
CA VAL A 33 -24.10 -12.73 6.64
C VAL A 33 -23.66 -11.96 7.88
N SER A 34 -23.51 -12.66 9.01
CA SER A 34 -23.11 -12.02 10.25
C SER A 34 -21.73 -11.34 10.14
N ILE A 35 -21.55 -10.23 10.85
CA ILE A 35 -20.25 -9.54 10.97
C ILE A 35 -19.14 -10.49 11.42
N ARG A 36 -19.45 -11.43 12.33
CA ARG A 36 -18.51 -12.47 12.78
C ARG A 36 -18.07 -13.35 11.61
N THR A 37 -19.00 -13.82 10.79
CA THR A 37 -18.70 -14.65 9.63
C THR A 37 -17.81 -13.92 8.62
N VAL A 38 -18.08 -12.65 8.35
CA VAL A 38 -17.24 -11.84 7.46
C VAL A 38 -15.85 -11.62 8.06
N ALA A 39 -15.77 -11.28 9.35
CA ALA A 39 -14.50 -11.03 10.02
C ALA A 39 -13.59 -12.27 10.06
N LEU A 40 -14.15 -13.46 10.28
CA LEU A 40 -13.41 -14.71 10.21
C LEU A 40 -12.87 -14.99 8.80
N LYS A 41 -13.66 -14.71 7.75
CA LYS A 41 -13.18 -14.82 6.35
C LYS A 41 -12.06 -13.83 6.02
N LEU A 42 -12.04 -12.68 6.68
CA LEU A 42 -10.97 -11.69 6.56
C LEU A 42 -9.80 -11.97 7.50
N GLU A 43 -9.82 -13.11 8.20
CA GLU A 43 -8.78 -13.54 9.15
C GLU A 43 -8.51 -12.47 10.22
N LEU A 44 -9.56 -11.77 10.66
CA LEU A 44 -9.49 -10.86 11.79
C LEU A 44 -9.33 -11.64 13.10
N PRO A 45 -8.48 -11.18 14.03
CA PRO A 45 -8.40 -11.74 15.37
C PRO A 45 -9.76 -11.80 16.05
N GLU A 46 -10.13 -12.97 16.58
CA GLU A 46 -11.42 -13.16 17.26
C GLU A 46 -11.60 -12.22 18.46
N SER A 47 -10.50 -11.85 19.12
CA SER A 47 -10.50 -10.87 20.20
C SER A 47 -11.08 -9.52 19.77
N LEU A 48 -10.83 -9.07 18.54
CA LEU A 48 -11.41 -7.82 18.01
C LEU A 48 -12.91 -7.93 17.77
N ILE A 49 -13.36 -9.09 17.29
CA ILE A 49 -14.78 -9.37 17.08
C ILE A 49 -15.51 -9.36 18.43
N GLU A 50 -14.90 -9.95 19.45
CA GLU A 50 -15.44 -10.03 20.80
C GLU A 50 -15.53 -8.66 21.47
N ILE A 51 -14.48 -7.81 21.36
CA ILE A 51 -14.55 -6.41 21.85
C ILE A 51 -15.71 -5.66 21.20
N ARG A 52 -15.88 -5.79 19.88
CA ARG A 52 -16.97 -5.14 19.15
C ARG A 52 -18.34 -5.64 19.62
N HIS A 53 -18.48 -6.94 19.90
CA HIS A 53 -19.71 -7.51 20.43
C HIS A 53 -20.03 -6.96 21.82
N GLN A 54 -19.08 -7.01 22.74
CA GLN A 54 -19.22 -6.55 24.13
C GLN A 54 -19.51 -5.06 24.22
N ALA A 55 -18.81 -4.25 23.42
CA ALA A 55 -19.01 -2.80 23.36
C ALA A 55 -20.40 -2.40 22.82
N SER A 56 -21.02 -3.24 21.98
CA SER A 56 -22.30 -2.91 21.34
C SER A 56 -23.53 -3.49 22.06
N HIS A 57 -23.40 -4.64 22.73
CA HIS A 57 -24.54 -5.36 23.30
C HIS A 57 -24.46 -5.55 24.82
N SER A 58 -23.26 -5.79 25.36
CA SER A 58 -23.12 -6.19 26.77
C SER A 58 -23.00 -5.01 27.73
N GLY A 59 -22.69 -3.80 27.24
CA GLY A 59 -22.53 -2.57 28.04
C GLY A 59 -21.33 -2.57 29.01
N ASN A 60 -20.78 -3.75 29.34
CA ASN A 60 -19.62 -3.92 30.19
C ASN A 60 -18.34 -4.03 29.34
N LEU A 61 -17.58 -2.94 29.28
CA LEU A 61 -16.30 -2.92 28.57
C LEU A 61 -15.27 -3.77 29.31
N PRO A 62 -14.33 -4.42 28.61
CA PRO A 62 -13.24 -5.11 29.29
C PRO A 62 -12.36 -4.19 30.14
N PRO A 63 -11.59 -4.76 31.07
CA PRO A 63 -10.55 -4.04 31.79
C PRO A 63 -9.55 -3.41 30.81
N LEU A 64 -9.00 -2.24 31.17
CA LEU A 64 -8.08 -1.50 30.32
C LEU A 64 -6.86 -2.33 29.83
N PRO A 65 -6.25 -3.24 30.62
CA PRO A 65 -5.16 -4.09 30.14
C PRO A 65 -5.55 -5.00 28.97
N VAL A 66 -6.79 -5.51 28.97
CA VAL A 66 -7.31 -6.36 27.88
C VAL A 66 -7.47 -5.53 26.61
N LEU A 67 -8.10 -4.35 26.72
CA LEU A 67 -8.28 -3.44 25.60
C LEU A 67 -6.96 -3.00 24.96
N ARG A 68 -5.92 -2.75 25.76
CA ARG A 68 -4.57 -2.45 25.26
C ARG A 68 -3.97 -3.61 24.48
N ARG A 69 -4.10 -4.84 24.99
CA ARG A 69 -3.62 -6.04 24.29
C ARG A 69 -4.32 -6.22 22.94
N VAL A 70 -5.64 -6.09 22.92
CA VAL A 70 -6.42 -6.21 21.68
C VAL A 70 -6.09 -5.08 20.70
N ALA A 71 -5.83 -3.87 21.20
CA ALA A 71 -5.35 -2.77 20.36
C ALA A 71 -3.98 -3.04 19.73
N GLN A 72 -3.06 -3.68 20.46
CA GLN A 72 -1.79 -4.12 19.89
C GLN A 72 -2.02 -5.14 18.76
N GLN A 73 -2.88 -6.14 18.99
CA GLN A 73 -3.25 -7.11 17.96
C GLN A 73 -3.87 -6.45 16.71
N ALA A 74 -4.71 -5.43 16.89
CA ALA A 74 -5.25 -4.65 15.78
C ALA A 74 -4.17 -3.92 14.98
N LEU A 75 -3.18 -3.32 15.66
CA LEU A 75 -2.05 -2.66 15.00
C LEU A 75 -1.20 -3.65 14.22
N ASP A 76 -0.86 -4.79 14.81
CA ASP A 76 -0.06 -5.84 14.18
C ASP A 76 -0.78 -6.39 12.94
N TRP A 77 -2.07 -6.72 13.08
CA TRP A 77 -2.89 -7.17 11.96
C TRP A 77 -2.96 -6.13 10.83
N THR A 78 -3.14 -4.84 11.17
CA THR A 78 -3.20 -3.76 10.16
C THR A 78 -1.86 -3.58 9.45
N LYS A 79 -0.76 -3.68 10.19
CA LYS A 79 0.59 -3.64 9.63
C LYS A 79 0.80 -4.74 8.60
N GLU A 80 0.53 -5.99 8.98
CA GLU A 80 0.75 -7.16 8.13
C GLU A 80 -0.20 -7.19 6.93
N ARG A 81 -1.51 -7.02 7.16
CA ARG A 81 -2.52 -7.22 6.11
C ARG A 81 -2.64 -6.04 5.16
N TYR A 82 -2.57 -4.82 5.68
CA TYR A 82 -2.73 -3.63 4.87
C TYR A 82 -1.37 -3.02 4.50
N TRP A 83 -0.61 -2.53 5.48
CA TRP A 83 0.57 -1.70 5.19
C TRP A 83 1.69 -2.45 4.46
N GLU A 84 1.97 -3.69 4.83
CA GLU A 84 2.98 -4.52 4.16
C GLU A 84 2.56 -4.91 2.74
N THR A 85 1.27 -5.22 2.55
CA THR A 85 0.71 -5.42 1.21
C THR A 85 0.84 -4.17 0.34
N GLN A 86 0.53 -2.99 0.87
CA GLN A 86 0.71 -1.73 0.12
C GLN A 86 2.19 -1.47 -0.18
N ARG A 87 3.08 -1.70 0.79
CA ARG A 87 4.53 -1.54 0.60
C ARG A 87 5.04 -2.45 -0.51
N ARG A 88 4.67 -3.73 -0.52
CA ARG A 88 5.08 -4.68 -1.57
C ARG A 88 4.59 -4.25 -2.94
N LYS A 89 3.30 -3.86 -3.08
CA LYS A 89 2.77 -3.34 -4.34
C LYS A 89 3.54 -2.11 -4.83
N LEU A 90 3.90 -1.21 -3.91
CA LEU A 90 4.70 -0.04 -4.24
C LEU A 90 6.09 -0.45 -4.72
N GLU A 91 6.78 -1.37 -4.03
CA GLU A 91 8.09 -1.86 -4.47
C GLU A 91 8.03 -2.59 -5.82
N GLU A 92 6.99 -3.39 -6.09
CA GLU A 92 6.78 -4.02 -7.40
C GLU A 92 6.62 -2.98 -8.53
N VAL A 93 5.87 -1.90 -8.27
CA VAL A 93 5.70 -0.80 -9.23
C VAL A 93 7.03 -0.08 -9.45
N LYS A 94 7.77 0.20 -8.37
CA LYS A 94 9.08 0.84 -8.42
C LYS A 94 10.07 0.03 -9.27
N GLU A 95 10.18 -1.27 -9.04
CA GLU A 95 11.09 -2.14 -9.81
C GLU A 95 10.69 -2.22 -11.30
N LYS A 96 9.38 -2.31 -11.60
CA LYS A 96 8.91 -2.24 -13.00
C LYS A 96 9.31 -0.93 -13.68
N VAL A 97 9.13 0.20 -13.01
CA VAL A 97 9.52 1.52 -13.56
C VAL A 97 11.03 1.57 -13.78
N LYS A 98 11.85 1.07 -12.84
CA LYS A 98 13.31 0.98 -13.01
C LYS A 98 13.70 0.16 -14.23
N ASP A 99 13.10 -1.00 -14.43
CA ASP A 99 13.41 -1.86 -15.57
C ASP A 99 13.06 -1.19 -16.90
N ILE A 100 11.93 -0.48 -16.97
CA ILE A 100 11.54 0.26 -18.18
C ILE A 100 12.49 1.44 -18.42
N LEU A 101 12.91 2.16 -17.37
CA LEU A 101 13.89 3.25 -17.48
C LEU A 101 15.27 2.75 -17.95
N ARG A 102 15.73 1.59 -17.44
CA ARG A 102 16.96 0.94 -17.90
C ARG A 102 16.87 0.57 -19.39
N GLN A 103 15.74 0.01 -19.82
CA GLN A 103 15.49 -0.27 -21.23
C GLN A 103 15.54 1.00 -22.08
N TYR A 104 14.86 2.06 -21.63
CA TYR A 104 14.88 3.37 -22.29
C TYR A 104 16.30 3.91 -22.44
N TYR A 105 17.10 3.88 -21.36
CA TYR A 105 18.50 4.32 -21.37
C TYR A 105 19.36 3.50 -22.33
N ASN A 106 19.21 2.16 -22.34
CA ASN A 106 19.93 1.29 -23.26
C ASN A 106 19.57 1.59 -24.72
N PHE A 107 18.30 1.85 -25.02
CA PHE A 107 17.88 2.30 -26.35
C PHE A 107 18.46 3.67 -26.70
N GLN A 108 18.56 4.59 -25.75
CA GLN A 108 19.17 5.90 -25.95
C GLN A 108 20.66 5.79 -26.27
N LYS A 109 21.40 4.97 -25.52
CA LYS A 109 22.84 4.72 -25.75
C LYS A 109 23.09 4.10 -27.12
N LYS A 110 22.31 3.08 -27.51
CA LYS A 110 22.40 2.48 -28.85
C LYS A 110 22.15 3.53 -29.93
N ARG A 111 21.13 4.39 -29.77
CA ARG A 111 20.80 5.42 -30.76
C ARG A 111 21.95 6.42 -31.03
N THR A 112 22.84 6.64 -30.07
CA THR A 112 24.02 7.51 -30.24
C THR A 112 25.22 6.82 -30.89
N GLU A 113 25.15 5.52 -31.17
CA GLU A 113 26.19 4.78 -31.89
C GLU A 113 26.20 5.19 -33.38
N LYS A 114 27.40 5.32 -33.94
CA LYS A 114 27.61 5.96 -35.25
C LYS A 114 27.20 5.07 -36.45
N ASP A 115 27.08 3.76 -36.26
CA ASP A 115 26.93 2.78 -37.34
C ASP A 115 25.48 2.29 -37.60
N LEU A 116 24.48 2.97 -37.04
CA LEU A 116 23.07 2.55 -37.17
C LEU A 116 22.41 3.02 -38.47
N ASP A 117 21.73 2.09 -39.16
CA ASP A 117 20.89 2.39 -40.33
C ASP A 117 19.62 3.17 -39.92
N LYS A 118 19.01 3.85 -40.90
CA LYS A 118 17.79 4.65 -40.74
C LYS A 118 16.62 3.79 -40.22
N LYS A 119 16.49 2.53 -40.68
CA LYS A 119 15.48 1.59 -40.16
C LYS A 119 15.71 1.23 -38.69
N GLU A 120 16.96 1.02 -38.28
CA GLU A 120 17.31 0.71 -36.89
C GLU A 120 17.07 1.91 -35.97
N LYS A 121 17.46 3.12 -36.38
CA LYS A 121 17.18 4.36 -35.64
C LYS A 121 15.68 4.56 -35.43
N GLN A 122 14.85 4.24 -36.43
CA GLN A 122 13.40 4.35 -36.33
C GLN A 122 12.80 3.27 -35.41
N SER A 123 13.27 2.03 -35.50
CA SER A 123 12.88 0.93 -34.59
C SER A 123 13.21 1.25 -33.12
N ILE A 124 14.40 1.76 -32.85
CA ILE A 124 14.84 2.20 -31.52
C ILE A 124 13.94 3.34 -31.02
N GLY A 125 13.63 4.33 -31.87
CA GLY A 125 12.73 5.42 -31.51
C GLY A 125 11.31 4.94 -31.15
N ASN A 126 10.79 3.93 -31.84
CA ASN A 126 9.49 3.33 -31.51
C ASN A 126 9.52 2.60 -30.16
N ARG A 127 10.60 1.86 -29.86
CA ARG A 127 10.79 1.19 -28.56
C ARG A 127 10.93 2.19 -27.41
N GLN A 128 11.62 3.31 -27.61
CA GLN A 128 11.69 4.39 -26.63
C GLN A 128 10.31 4.97 -26.31
N LYS A 129 9.48 5.21 -27.34
CA LYS A 129 8.10 5.69 -27.15
C LYS A 129 7.26 4.69 -26.36
N GLN A 130 7.40 3.39 -26.65
CA GLN A 130 6.72 2.32 -25.92
C GLN A 130 7.08 2.33 -24.43
N CYS A 131 8.37 2.47 -24.08
CA CYS A 131 8.80 2.60 -22.67
C CYS A 131 8.14 3.80 -21.96
N LEU A 132 8.05 4.96 -22.63
CA LEU A 132 7.41 6.16 -22.03
C LEU A 132 5.90 5.96 -21.82
N ILE A 133 5.22 5.28 -22.74
CA ILE A 133 3.79 4.94 -22.60
C ILE A 133 3.59 4.03 -21.39
N GLN A 134 4.40 2.97 -21.27
CA GLN A 134 4.31 2.04 -20.14
C GLN A 134 4.55 2.74 -18.80
N ILE A 135 5.54 3.64 -18.70
CA ILE A 135 5.77 4.41 -17.47
C ILE A 135 4.56 5.30 -17.15
N LYS A 136 3.95 5.93 -18.17
CA LYS A 136 2.76 6.78 -17.99
C LYS A 136 1.53 5.99 -17.54
N GLU A 137 1.38 4.75 -18.01
CA GLU A 137 0.28 3.86 -17.59
C GLU A 137 0.45 3.36 -16.15
N ILE A 138 1.68 3.09 -15.74
CA ILE A 138 1.99 2.59 -14.39
C ILE A 138 1.99 3.72 -13.35
N CYS A 139 2.46 4.90 -13.73
CA CYS A 139 2.65 6.03 -12.81
C CYS A 139 1.63 7.13 -13.09
N ALA A 140 0.57 7.19 -12.27
CA ALA A 140 -0.36 8.32 -12.32
C ALA A 140 0.40 9.65 -12.05
N PRO A 141 -0.07 10.80 -12.59
CA PRO A 141 0.63 12.08 -12.49
C PRO A 141 1.01 12.48 -11.05
N SER A 142 0.16 12.13 -10.08
CA SER A 142 0.39 12.40 -8.66
C SER A 142 1.56 11.63 -8.05
N HIS A 143 1.93 10.50 -8.62
CA HIS A 143 2.98 9.61 -8.11
C HIS A 143 4.33 9.83 -8.81
N VAL A 144 4.37 10.61 -9.89
CA VAL A 144 5.60 10.88 -10.65
C VAL A 144 6.68 11.50 -9.76
N ASN A 145 6.32 12.45 -8.89
CA ASN A 145 7.31 13.08 -8.00
C ASN A 145 7.80 12.14 -6.90
N LEU A 146 6.97 11.21 -6.44
CA LEU A 146 7.32 10.28 -5.36
C LEU A 146 8.12 9.07 -5.86
N ILE A 147 7.92 8.68 -7.12
CA ILE A 147 8.51 7.49 -7.72
C ILE A 147 9.65 7.91 -8.65
N LEU A 148 9.38 8.76 -9.64
CA LEU A 148 10.33 9.05 -10.71
C LEU A 148 11.50 9.94 -10.26
N ILE A 149 11.27 10.96 -9.43
CA ILE A 149 12.33 11.90 -9.02
C ILE A 149 13.41 11.19 -8.18
N PRO A 150 13.07 10.45 -7.10
CA PRO A 150 14.08 9.67 -6.38
C PRO A 150 14.83 8.71 -7.29
N PHE A 151 14.17 8.00 -8.22
CA PHE A 151 14.88 7.09 -9.13
C PHE A 151 15.82 7.79 -10.10
N LEU A 152 15.45 8.97 -10.60
CA LEU A 152 16.31 9.70 -11.53
C LEU A 152 17.58 10.25 -10.84
N VAL A 153 17.48 10.53 -9.54
CA VAL A 153 18.56 11.10 -8.71
C VAL A 153 19.39 10.00 -8.03
N ASP A 154 18.75 9.07 -7.31
CA ASP A 154 19.40 8.07 -6.46
C ASP A 154 20.06 6.95 -7.28
N ASP A 155 19.44 6.51 -8.39
CA ASP A 155 20.01 5.47 -9.26
C ASP A 155 20.95 6.06 -10.35
N ASN A 156 21.35 7.34 -10.21
CA ASN A 156 22.28 8.04 -11.12
C ASN A 156 21.90 7.99 -12.60
N LEU A 157 20.61 7.89 -12.94
CA LEU A 157 20.15 7.89 -14.33
C LEU A 157 20.32 9.27 -15.01
N LEU A 158 20.25 10.36 -14.25
CA LEU A 158 20.48 11.73 -14.76
C LEU A 158 21.91 12.24 -14.56
N ILE A 159 22.69 11.68 -13.64
CA ILE A 159 24.04 12.16 -13.33
C ILE A 159 25.04 11.32 -14.13
N PRO A 160 25.71 11.88 -15.15
CA PRO A 160 26.74 11.16 -15.87
C PRO A 160 27.85 10.76 -14.90
N LYS A 161 28.25 9.49 -14.90
CA LYS A 161 29.47 9.06 -14.22
C LYS A 161 30.64 9.89 -14.79
N LYS A 162 31.33 10.65 -13.94
CA LYS A 162 32.66 11.18 -14.31
C LYS A 162 33.51 9.96 -14.71
N LYS A 163 34.00 9.97 -15.96
CA LYS A 163 35.01 9.02 -16.42
C LYS A 163 36.28 9.16 -15.60
#